data_AF-A0A7W6C289-F1
#
_entry.id   AF-A0A7W6C289-F1
#
_cell.length_a   1.000
_cell.length_b   1.000
_cell.length_c   1.000
_cell.angle_alpha   90.00
_cell.angle_beta   90.00
_cell.angle_gamma   90.00
#
_symmetry.space_group_name_H-M   'P 1'
#
loop_
_entity.id
_entity.type
_entity.pdbx_description
1 polymer ?
#
loop_
_entity_poly.entity_id
_entity_poly.type
_entity_poly.pdbx_seq_one_letter_code
_entity_poly.pdbx_strand_id
1 'polypeptide(L)'
;MWLALFFLWIASAMHGQIPPVSTLIANMTMMPSLFRQPWMSGAYWTLTIEIVFYVLSAGLFALGILYRPLVIASFAILLASATAAPIFLRAGGWVLPVQYISLHVSFLYLGLLLRMALVDNLAGAWIGATCVLLIQTIVLLSIGDFSLSRQDGFFLVAKFPILASYFAALCAFVFSVRTELPQHPFLSWLGALSYSIYLFHGIVALMVFSLLPLTGTGADLLTALAWLGLTLALSVFVYEYLEKPMINLGYRFLRRENNAESKISV
;
A
#
# COMPACT_ATOMS: atom_id res chain seq x y z
N MET A 1 -7.18 10.42 -4.41
CA MET A 1 -5.82 10.69 -4.93
C MET A 1 -5.69 11.99 -5.72
N TRP A 2 -6.43 12.21 -6.82
CA TRP A 2 -6.18 13.36 -7.72
C TRP A 2 -6.25 14.71 -7.03
N LEU A 3 -7.20 14.90 -6.10
CA LEU A 3 -7.26 16.12 -5.29
C LEU A 3 -5.99 16.33 -4.44
N ALA A 4 -5.46 15.27 -3.83
CA ALA A 4 -4.24 15.34 -3.04
C ALA A 4 -3.03 15.70 -3.91
N LEU A 5 -2.93 15.12 -5.12
CA LEU A 5 -1.89 15.49 -6.09
C LEU A 5 -1.99 16.96 -6.51
N PHE A 6 -3.20 17.47 -6.72
CA PHE A 6 -3.42 18.87 -7.05
C PHE A 6 -2.98 19.80 -5.92
N PHE A 7 -3.34 19.51 -4.66
CA PHE A 7 -2.87 20.30 -3.54
C PHE A 7 -1.38 20.19 -3.30
N LEU A 8 -0.79 19.02 -3.52
CA LEU A 8 0.65 18.83 -3.45
C LEU A 8 1.36 19.67 -4.52
N TRP A 9 0.82 19.70 -5.75
CA TRP A 9 1.33 20.54 -6.83
C TRP A 9 1.30 22.03 -6.48
N ILE A 10 0.19 22.52 -5.91
CA ILE A 10 0.07 23.91 -5.42
C ILE A 10 1.04 24.17 -4.26
N ALA A 11 1.11 23.27 -3.28
CA ALA A 11 2.00 23.42 -2.14
C ALA A 11 3.47 23.49 -2.60
N SER A 12 3.89 22.63 -3.52
CA SER A 12 5.23 22.69 -4.11
C SER A 12 5.50 24.02 -4.83
N ALA A 13 4.49 24.61 -5.47
CA ALA A 13 4.59 25.94 -6.07
C ALA A 13 4.90 27.04 -5.03
N MET A 14 4.31 26.97 -3.83
CA MET A 14 4.58 27.91 -2.73
C MET A 14 6.03 27.81 -2.21
N HIS A 15 6.68 26.66 -2.40
CA HIS A 15 8.08 26.43 -2.05
C HIS A 15 9.06 26.65 -3.24
N GLY A 16 8.60 27.26 -4.33
CA GLY A 16 9.44 27.59 -5.48
C GLY A 16 9.83 26.41 -6.38
N GLN A 17 9.22 25.25 -6.19
CA GLN A 17 9.45 24.05 -7.00
C GLN A 17 8.13 23.63 -7.65
N ILE A 18 7.79 24.19 -8.82
CA ILE A 18 6.58 23.77 -9.55
C ILE A 18 6.93 22.53 -10.38
N PRO A 19 6.43 21.32 -10.03
CA PRO A 19 6.64 20.16 -10.87
C PRO A 19 5.96 20.38 -12.23
N PRO A 20 6.56 19.92 -13.34
CA PRO A 20 5.92 19.96 -14.65
C PRO A 20 4.52 19.32 -14.62
N VAL A 21 3.59 19.84 -15.42
CA VAL A 21 2.24 19.26 -15.55
C VAL A 21 2.31 17.79 -16.00
N SER A 22 3.33 17.41 -16.78
CA SER A 22 3.59 16.01 -17.13
C SER A 22 3.86 15.13 -15.91
N THR A 23 4.53 15.65 -14.88
CA THR A 23 4.76 14.95 -13.61
C THR A 23 3.45 14.76 -12.86
N LEU A 24 2.60 15.78 -12.80
CA LEU A 24 1.27 15.70 -12.19
C LEU A 24 0.41 14.63 -12.87
N ILE A 25 0.29 14.69 -14.20
CA ILE A 25 -0.51 13.73 -14.99
C ILE A 25 0.06 12.31 -14.84
N ALA A 26 1.38 12.13 -14.87
CA ALA A 26 1.99 10.81 -14.67
C ALA A 26 1.73 10.25 -13.26
N ASN A 27 1.69 11.08 -12.22
CA ASN A 27 1.35 10.63 -10.88
C ASN A 27 -0.15 10.31 -10.75
N MET A 28 -1.04 10.94 -11.55
CA MET A 28 -2.47 10.64 -11.58
C MET A 28 -2.79 9.21 -12.05
N THR A 29 -1.85 8.53 -12.73
CA THR A 29 -1.97 7.12 -13.13
C THR A 29 -1.57 6.13 -12.05
N MET A 30 -1.08 6.62 -10.89
CA MET A 30 -0.41 5.81 -9.86
C MET A 30 0.86 5.11 -10.33
N MET A 31 1.35 5.33 -11.57
CA MET A 31 2.53 4.67 -12.14
C MET A 31 3.49 5.66 -12.82
N PRO A 32 3.95 6.73 -12.14
CA PRO A 32 4.78 7.77 -12.75
C PRO A 32 6.12 7.23 -13.28
N SER A 33 6.67 6.17 -12.67
CA SER A 33 7.90 5.52 -13.10
C SER A 33 7.84 4.98 -14.54
N LEU A 34 6.67 4.56 -15.04
CA LEU A 34 6.50 4.14 -16.45
C LEU A 34 6.75 5.31 -17.42
N PHE A 35 6.43 6.52 -16.99
CA PHE A 35 6.60 7.75 -17.74
C PHE A 35 7.93 8.45 -17.45
N ARG A 36 8.83 7.80 -16.70
CA ARG A 36 10.11 8.36 -16.22
C ARG A 36 9.93 9.67 -15.44
N GLN A 37 8.80 9.81 -14.76
CA GLN A 37 8.50 10.96 -13.92
C GLN A 37 8.77 10.62 -12.44
N PRO A 38 9.24 11.60 -11.64
CA PRO A 38 9.43 11.40 -10.21
C PRO A 38 8.09 11.28 -9.48
N TRP A 39 8.14 10.65 -8.32
CA TRP A 39 7.04 10.64 -7.37
C TRP A 39 6.85 12.01 -6.76
N MET A 40 5.62 12.53 -6.79
CA MET A 40 5.32 13.80 -6.10
C MET A 40 5.32 13.63 -4.58
N SER A 41 4.95 12.46 -4.07
CA SER A 41 4.98 12.10 -2.66
C SER A 41 5.76 10.81 -2.43
N GLY A 42 6.62 10.81 -1.42
CA GLY A 42 7.41 9.64 -1.01
C GLY A 42 6.56 8.47 -0.49
N ALA A 43 5.26 8.67 -0.25
CA ALA A 43 4.36 7.57 0.13
C ALA A 43 3.76 6.85 -1.10
N TYR A 44 3.63 7.52 -2.25
CA TYR A 44 2.75 7.07 -3.35
C TYR A 44 3.26 5.84 -4.12
N TRP A 45 4.49 5.40 -3.89
CA TRP A 45 4.98 4.14 -4.45
C TRP A 45 4.12 2.93 -4.02
N THR A 46 3.47 2.97 -2.85
CA THR A 46 2.55 1.91 -2.42
C THR A 46 1.29 1.84 -3.29
N LEU A 47 0.86 2.96 -3.90
CA LEU A 47 -0.28 2.97 -4.84
C LEU A 47 0.06 2.25 -6.15
N THR A 48 1.32 2.29 -6.63
CA THR A 48 1.74 1.42 -7.76
C THR A 48 1.61 -0.04 -7.37
N ILE A 49 2.05 -0.42 -6.16
CA ILE A 49 1.97 -1.81 -5.71
C ILE A 49 0.51 -2.28 -5.70
N GLU A 50 -0.39 -1.41 -5.22
CA GLU A 50 -1.83 -1.67 -5.17
C GLU A 50 -2.44 -1.86 -6.57
N ILE A 51 -2.18 -0.96 -7.53
CA ILE A 51 -2.73 -1.12 -8.89
C ILE A 51 -2.16 -2.35 -9.60
N VAL A 52 -0.87 -2.66 -9.38
CA VAL A 52 -0.25 -3.90 -9.91
C VAL A 52 -0.93 -5.13 -9.32
N PHE A 53 -1.17 -5.15 -8.00
CA PHE A 53 -1.89 -6.23 -7.34
C PHE A 53 -3.30 -6.42 -7.91
N TYR A 54 -4.05 -5.33 -8.14
CA TYR A 54 -5.40 -5.42 -8.71
C TYR A 54 -5.39 -5.92 -10.15
N VAL A 55 -4.48 -5.44 -11.00
CA VAL A 55 -4.36 -5.91 -12.39
C VAL A 55 -4.01 -7.39 -12.45
N LEU A 56 -3.03 -7.85 -11.64
CA LEU A 56 -2.67 -9.26 -11.58
C LEU A 56 -3.82 -10.12 -11.04
N SER A 57 -4.52 -9.65 -10.00
CA SER A 57 -5.66 -10.36 -9.42
C SER A 57 -6.84 -10.43 -10.40
N ALA A 58 -7.10 -9.37 -11.16
CA ALA A 58 -8.10 -9.38 -12.24
C ALA A 58 -7.73 -10.39 -13.32
N GLY A 59 -6.46 -10.50 -13.70
CA GLY A 59 -5.97 -11.53 -14.62
C GLY A 59 -6.19 -12.96 -14.09
N LEU A 60 -5.82 -13.22 -12.83
CA LEU A 60 -6.05 -14.52 -12.18
C LEU A 60 -7.55 -14.84 -12.04
N PHE A 61 -8.38 -13.83 -11.82
CA PHE A 61 -9.84 -13.96 -11.76
C PHE A 61 -10.43 -14.29 -13.13
N ALA A 62 -10.02 -13.58 -14.19
CA ALA A 62 -10.44 -13.83 -15.56
C ALA A 62 -10.08 -15.25 -16.02
N LEU A 63 -8.96 -15.79 -15.53
CA LEU A 63 -8.54 -17.17 -15.76
C LEU A 63 -9.26 -18.21 -14.87
N GLY A 64 -10.12 -17.78 -13.93
CA GLY A 64 -10.86 -18.66 -13.03
C GLY A 64 -10.01 -19.36 -11.97
N ILE A 65 -8.82 -18.85 -11.67
CA ILE A 65 -7.83 -19.49 -10.78
C ILE A 65 -7.51 -18.70 -9.50
N LEU A 66 -8.06 -17.49 -9.34
CA LEU A 66 -7.78 -16.61 -8.19
C LEU A 66 -8.12 -17.28 -6.83
N TYR A 67 -9.14 -18.15 -6.78
CA TYR A 67 -9.58 -18.78 -5.53
C TYR A 67 -8.95 -20.14 -5.24
N ARG A 68 -7.88 -20.51 -5.95
CA ARG A 68 -7.15 -21.77 -5.72
C ARG A 68 -5.94 -21.51 -4.81
N PRO A 69 -5.93 -21.97 -3.55
CA PRO A 69 -4.84 -21.64 -2.61
C PRO A 69 -3.46 -22.03 -3.11
N LEU A 70 -3.33 -23.17 -3.79
CA LEU A 70 -2.07 -23.61 -4.39
C LEU A 70 -1.55 -22.62 -5.44
N VAL A 71 -2.43 -22.11 -6.31
CA VAL A 71 -2.06 -21.14 -7.36
C VAL A 71 -1.57 -19.85 -6.72
N ILE A 72 -2.30 -19.34 -5.72
CA ILE A 72 -1.92 -18.09 -5.02
C ILE A 72 -0.62 -18.27 -4.24
N ALA A 73 -0.42 -19.40 -3.57
CA ALA A 73 0.82 -19.70 -2.87
C ALA A 73 2.01 -19.78 -3.82
N SER A 74 1.88 -20.54 -4.93
CA SER A 74 2.93 -20.63 -5.95
C SER A 74 3.23 -19.26 -6.58
N PHE A 75 2.20 -18.46 -6.87
CA PHE A 75 2.37 -17.13 -7.44
C PHE A 75 3.04 -16.15 -6.47
N ALA A 76 2.63 -16.16 -5.20
CA ALA A 76 3.26 -15.35 -4.16
C ALA A 76 4.73 -15.74 -3.94
N ILE A 77 5.04 -17.04 -3.93
CA ILE A 77 6.42 -17.55 -3.84
C ILE A 77 7.22 -17.07 -5.06
N LEU A 78 6.69 -17.21 -6.27
CA LEU A 78 7.34 -16.74 -7.50
C LEU A 78 7.67 -15.24 -7.43
N LEU A 79 6.73 -14.41 -6.96
CA LEU A 79 6.93 -12.98 -6.78
C LEU A 79 8.00 -12.63 -5.74
N ALA A 80 8.03 -13.36 -4.60
CA ALA A 80 9.07 -13.19 -3.59
C ALA A 80 10.45 -13.60 -4.14
N SER A 81 10.52 -14.75 -4.81
CA SER A 81 11.73 -15.25 -5.46
C SER A 81 12.23 -14.33 -6.57
N ALA A 82 11.34 -13.67 -7.32
CA ALA A 82 11.73 -12.70 -8.35
C ALA A 82 12.50 -11.49 -7.80
N THR A 83 12.31 -11.16 -6.52
CA THR A 83 13.10 -10.11 -5.83
C THR A 83 14.46 -10.64 -5.38
N ALA A 84 14.49 -11.87 -4.84
CA ALA A 84 15.71 -12.46 -4.28
C ALA A 84 16.69 -12.99 -5.34
N ALA A 85 16.19 -13.57 -6.43
CA ALA A 85 17.02 -14.23 -7.44
C ALA A 85 18.08 -13.29 -8.07
N PRO A 86 17.77 -12.04 -8.47
CA PRO A 86 18.79 -11.10 -8.96
C PRO A 86 19.90 -10.80 -7.95
N ILE A 87 19.61 -10.81 -6.65
CA ILE A 87 20.58 -10.56 -5.58
C ILE A 87 21.54 -11.75 -5.46
N PHE A 88 21.03 -12.97 -5.48
CA PHE A 88 21.86 -14.17 -5.46
C PHE A 88 22.73 -14.31 -6.72
N LEU A 89 22.17 -14.00 -7.90
CA LEU A 89 22.93 -14.02 -9.15
C LEU A 89 24.03 -12.96 -9.19
N ARG A 90 23.82 -11.81 -8.54
CA ARG A 90 24.86 -10.79 -8.34
C ARG A 90 26.03 -11.28 -7.51
N ALA A 91 25.79 -12.12 -6.49
CA ALA A 91 26.88 -12.74 -5.73
C ALA A 91 27.75 -13.65 -6.62
N GLY A 92 27.19 -14.20 -7.70
CA GLY A 92 27.91 -14.95 -8.73
C GLY A 92 28.48 -14.11 -9.88
N GLY A 93 28.48 -12.77 -9.78
CA GLY A 93 29.10 -11.86 -10.76
C GLY A 93 28.16 -11.30 -11.84
N TRP A 94 26.86 -11.62 -11.81
CA TRP A 94 25.89 -11.12 -12.79
C TRP A 94 25.39 -9.71 -12.45
N VAL A 95 25.25 -8.81 -13.44
CA VAL A 95 24.72 -7.45 -13.19
C VAL A 95 23.24 -7.36 -13.57
N LEU A 96 22.36 -7.71 -12.63
CA LEU A 96 20.91 -7.71 -12.85
C LEU A 96 20.19 -6.61 -12.05
N PRO A 97 19.22 -5.87 -12.60
CA PRO A 97 18.46 -4.89 -11.81
C PRO A 97 17.73 -5.57 -10.66
N VAL A 98 17.78 -4.97 -9.47
CA VAL A 98 17.06 -5.44 -8.28
C VAL A 98 15.88 -4.52 -8.03
N GLN A 99 14.68 -5.10 -7.89
CA GLN A 99 13.45 -4.36 -7.60
C GLN A 99 12.68 -5.07 -6.49
N TYR A 100 12.15 -4.29 -5.56
CA TYR A 100 11.40 -4.82 -4.41
C TYR A 100 9.89 -4.92 -4.64
N ILE A 101 9.37 -4.39 -5.76
CA ILE A 101 7.93 -4.34 -6.02
C ILE A 101 7.28 -5.72 -5.97
N SER A 102 7.93 -6.74 -6.54
CA SER A 102 7.41 -8.12 -6.55
C SER A 102 7.27 -8.69 -5.13
N LEU A 103 8.23 -8.43 -4.24
CA LEU A 103 8.13 -8.83 -2.84
C LEU A 103 6.95 -8.13 -2.13
N HIS A 104 6.72 -6.84 -2.38
CA HIS A 104 5.57 -6.14 -1.81
C HIS A 104 4.25 -6.72 -2.29
N VAL A 105 4.12 -7.00 -3.60
CA VAL A 105 2.92 -7.65 -4.16
C VAL A 105 2.74 -9.06 -3.57
N SER A 106 3.82 -9.80 -3.33
CA SER A 106 3.78 -11.11 -2.65
C SER A 106 3.14 -11.01 -1.26
N PHE A 107 3.41 -9.96 -0.48
CA PHE A 107 2.77 -9.76 0.82
C PHE A 107 1.25 -9.55 0.71
N LEU A 108 0.76 -8.90 -0.35
CA LEU A 108 -0.68 -8.77 -0.58
C LEU A 108 -1.34 -10.12 -0.86
N TYR A 109 -0.64 -11.02 -1.59
CA TYR A 109 -1.11 -12.38 -1.80
C TYR A 109 -1.01 -13.28 -0.54
N LEU A 110 -0.05 -13.02 0.36
CA LEU A 110 -0.09 -13.63 1.70
C LEU A 110 -1.37 -13.21 2.44
N GLY A 111 -1.73 -11.93 2.40
CA GLY A 111 -3.00 -11.44 2.96
C GLY A 111 -4.23 -12.14 2.38
N LEU A 112 -4.26 -12.35 1.05
CA LEU A 112 -5.32 -13.10 0.38
C LEU A 112 -5.36 -14.57 0.86
N LEU A 113 -4.23 -15.24 0.99
CA LEU A 113 -4.16 -16.62 1.52
C LEU A 113 -4.61 -16.69 2.98
N LEU A 114 -4.23 -15.72 3.80
CA LEU A 114 -4.68 -15.64 5.18
C LEU A 114 -6.20 -15.43 5.26
N ARG A 115 -6.80 -14.60 4.39
CA ARG A 115 -8.26 -14.49 4.25
C ARG A 115 -8.89 -15.83 3.86
N MET A 116 -8.32 -16.53 2.88
CA MET A 116 -8.81 -17.85 2.46
C MET A 116 -8.73 -18.89 3.58
N ALA A 117 -7.73 -18.78 4.46
CA ALA A 117 -7.49 -19.69 5.56
C ALA A 117 -8.36 -19.38 6.79
N LEU A 118 -8.50 -18.10 7.14
CA LEU A 118 -9.18 -17.65 8.37
C LEU A 118 -10.67 -17.40 8.18
N VAL A 119 -11.08 -16.94 7.00
CA VAL A 119 -12.47 -16.52 6.73
C VAL A 119 -13.16 -17.53 5.81
N ASP A 120 -12.59 -17.82 4.64
CA ASP A 120 -13.23 -18.69 3.66
C ASP A 120 -13.05 -20.20 3.98
N ASN A 121 -12.19 -20.55 4.95
CA ASN A 121 -11.90 -21.91 5.38
C ASN A 121 -11.53 -22.88 4.22
N LEU A 122 -10.80 -22.40 3.22
CA LEU A 122 -10.40 -23.20 2.06
C LEU A 122 -9.30 -24.21 2.42
N ALA A 123 -9.46 -25.46 1.96
CA ALA A 123 -8.48 -26.52 2.15
C ALA A 123 -7.11 -26.12 1.54
N GLY A 124 -6.04 -26.33 2.29
CA GLY A 124 -4.66 -26.02 1.87
C GLY A 124 -4.27 -24.55 1.98
N ALA A 125 -5.17 -23.63 2.31
CA ALA A 125 -4.84 -22.20 2.46
C ALA A 125 -3.86 -21.94 3.62
N TRP A 126 -4.01 -22.64 4.75
CA TRP A 126 -3.06 -22.56 5.87
C TRP A 126 -1.65 -23.02 5.49
N ILE A 127 -1.55 -24.13 4.77
CA ILE A 127 -0.26 -24.65 4.28
C ILE A 127 0.35 -23.64 3.32
N GLY A 128 -0.42 -23.15 2.35
CA GLY A 128 0.01 -22.13 1.40
C GLY A 128 0.51 -20.85 2.09
N ALA A 129 -0.27 -20.29 3.02
CA ALA A 129 0.10 -19.10 3.79
C ALA A 129 1.39 -19.32 4.60
N THR A 130 1.54 -20.49 5.23
CA THR A 130 2.73 -20.84 6.01
C THR A 130 3.97 -20.96 5.12
N CYS A 131 3.86 -21.67 3.99
CA CYS A 131 4.95 -21.77 3.02
C CYS A 131 5.36 -20.41 2.47
N VAL A 132 4.40 -19.56 2.08
CA VAL A 132 4.66 -18.20 1.59
C VAL A 132 5.34 -17.37 2.67
N LEU A 133 4.86 -17.40 3.91
CA LEU A 133 5.44 -16.66 5.03
C LEU A 133 6.89 -17.09 5.32
N LEU A 134 7.16 -18.40 5.29
CA LEU A 134 8.52 -18.92 5.46
C LEU A 134 9.45 -18.43 4.34
N ILE A 135 9.00 -18.52 3.09
CA ILE A 135 9.78 -18.03 1.94
C ILE A 135 10.00 -16.52 2.02
N GLN A 136 8.97 -15.72 2.34
CA GLN A 136 9.11 -14.27 2.51
C GLN A 136 10.08 -13.92 3.63
N THR A 137 10.07 -14.67 4.74
CA THR A 137 11.01 -14.49 5.85
C THR A 137 12.45 -14.80 5.40
N ILE A 138 12.66 -15.90 4.67
CA ILE A 138 13.96 -16.24 4.09
C ILE A 138 14.43 -15.14 3.13
N VAL A 139 13.53 -14.64 2.27
CA VAL A 139 13.82 -13.56 1.34
C VAL A 139 14.23 -12.31 2.11
N LEU A 140 13.44 -11.84 3.08
CA LEU A 140 13.77 -10.69 3.92
C LEU A 140 15.14 -10.82 4.60
N LEU A 141 15.46 -11.99 5.14
CA LEU A 141 16.77 -12.26 5.76
C LEU A 141 17.91 -12.18 4.75
N SER A 142 17.71 -12.72 3.54
CA SER A 142 18.72 -12.76 2.47
C SER A 142 18.99 -11.39 1.85
N ILE A 143 17.95 -10.57 1.64
CA ILE A 143 18.09 -9.26 1.00
C ILE A 143 18.53 -8.17 1.99
N GLY A 144 18.44 -8.42 3.30
CA GLY A 144 18.70 -7.41 4.33
C GLY A 144 20.09 -6.79 4.26
N ASP A 145 21.14 -7.60 4.10
CA ASP A 145 22.52 -7.08 4.00
C ASP A 145 22.72 -6.32 2.70
N PHE A 146 22.12 -6.82 1.61
CA PHE A 146 22.16 -6.18 0.31
C PHE A 146 21.53 -4.79 0.33
N SER A 147 20.32 -4.65 0.91
CA SER A 147 19.66 -3.35 1.04
C SER A 147 20.43 -2.39 1.96
N LEU A 148 20.91 -2.86 3.12
CA LEU A 148 21.71 -2.05 4.04
C LEU A 148 22.99 -1.53 3.38
N SER A 149 23.69 -2.36 2.60
CA SER A 149 24.89 -1.92 1.88
C SER A 149 24.59 -0.90 0.78
N ARG A 150 23.38 -0.94 0.19
CA ARG A 150 22.95 -0.01 -0.86
C ARG A 150 22.37 1.29 -0.34
N GLN A 151 21.97 1.35 0.93
CA GLN A 151 21.25 2.49 1.52
C GLN A 151 20.02 2.88 0.69
N ASP A 152 19.30 1.88 0.18
CA ASP A 152 18.17 2.08 -0.74
C ASP A 152 16.82 2.29 -0.05
N GLY A 153 16.81 2.38 1.29
CA GLY A 153 15.64 2.73 2.09
C GLY A 153 14.72 1.56 2.43
N PHE A 154 14.93 0.35 1.89
CA PHE A 154 14.13 -0.81 2.29
C PHE A 154 14.49 -1.27 3.71
N PHE A 155 15.78 -1.41 4.03
CA PHE A 155 16.29 -1.56 5.40
C PHE A 155 17.00 -0.26 5.82
N LEU A 156 16.48 0.42 6.84
CA LEU A 156 17.02 1.71 7.29
C LEU A 156 18.17 1.58 8.30
N VAL A 157 18.05 0.67 9.27
CA VAL A 157 19.00 0.58 10.40
C VAL A 157 19.55 -0.84 10.53
N ALA A 158 18.67 -1.83 10.64
CA ALA A 158 19.06 -3.22 10.82
C ALA A 158 17.94 -4.15 10.34
N LYS A 159 18.26 -5.44 10.22
CA LYS A 159 17.26 -6.46 9.85
C LYS A 159 16.19 -6.65 10.92
N PHE A 160 16.58 -6.59 12.20
CA PHE A 160 15.70 -6.92 13.31
C PHE A 160 14.47 -5.99 13.40
N PRO A 161 14.57 -4.65 13.36
CA PRO A 161 13.39 -3.78 13.39
C PRO A 161 12.39 -4.05 12.26
N ILE A 162 12.88 -4.37 11.07
CA ILE A 162 12.04 -4.72 9.92
C ILE A 162 11.34 -6.05 10.17
N LEU A 163 12.06 -7.11 10.54
CA LEU A 163 11.44 -8.41 10.83
C LEU A 163 10.44 -8.32 11.98
N ALA A 164 10.76 -7.55 13.02
CA ALA A 164 9.88 -7.31 14.15
C ALA A 164 8.60 -6.56 13.74
N SER A 165 8.68 -5.58 12.83
CA SER A 165 7.49 -4.86 12.36
C SER A 165 6.59 -5.74 11.50
N TYR A 166 7.16 -6.58 10.61
CA TYR A 166 6.39 -7.58 9.84
C TYR A 166 5.73 -8.61 10.76
N PHE A 167 6.44 -9.11 11.77
CA PHE A 167 5.88 -10.04 12.75
C PHE A 167 4.77 -9.39 13.57
N ALA A 168 4.98 -8.16 14.06
CA ALA A 168 3.98 -7.40 14.79
C ALA A 168 2.73 -7.15 13.92
N ALA A 169 2.90 -6.82 12.64
CA ALA A 169 1.80 -6.66 11.69
C ALA A 169 1.01 -7.96 11.49
N LEU A 170 1.69 -9.10 11.38
CA LEU A 170 1.03 -10.41 11.28
C LEU A 170 0.26 -10.75 12.57
N CYS A 171 0.87 -10.53 13.74
CA CYS A 171 0.20 -10.73 15.02
C CYS A 171 -1.04 -9.84 15.15
N ALA A 172 -0.92 -8.55 14.80
CA ALA A 172 -2.04 -7.62 14.80
C ALA A 172 -3.14 -8.08 13.84
N PHE A 173 -2.80 -8.50 12.63
CA PHE A 173 -3.77 -9.00 11.65
C PHE A 173 -4.52 -10.24 12.16
N VAL A 174 -3.81 -11.27 12.62
CA VAL A 174 -4.42 -12.51 13.13
C VAL A 174 -5.28 -12.21 14.36
N PHE A 175 -4.79 -11.36 15.26
CA PHE A 175 -5.54 -10.91 16.44
C PHE A 175 -6.82 -10.17 16.04
N SER A 176 -6.75 -9.21 15.11
CA SER A 176 -7.91 -8.46 14.64
C SER A 176 -8.96 -9.34 13.98
N VAL A 177 -8.54 -10.34 13.19
CA VAL A 177 -9.47 -11.30 12.56
C VAL A 177 -10.12 -12.21 13.60
N ARG A 178 -9.35 -12.69 14.59
CA ARG A 178 -9.84 -13.63 15.63
C ARG A 178 -10.76 -12.99 16.66
N THR A 179 -10.52 -11.73 16.99
CA THR A 179 -11.26 -11.01 18.05
C THR A 179 -12.44 -10.21 17.52
N GLU A 180 -12.55 -10.06 16.20
CA GLU A 180 -13.57 -9.22 15.56
C GLU A 180 -13.56 -7.75 16.05
N LEU A 181 -12.48 -7.31 16.72
CA LEU A 181 -12.27 -5.93 17.17
C LEU A 181 -12.52 -4.83 16.11
N PRO A 182 -12.28 -5.07 14.80
CA PRO A 182 -12.69 -4.12 13.76
C PRO A 182 -14.19 -3.76 13.74
N GLN A 183 -15.05 -4.49 14.47
CA GLN A 183 -16.46 -4.13 14.68
C GLN A 183 -16.65 -2.96 15.67
N HIS A 184 -15.59 -2.48 16.35
CA HIS A 184 -15.68 -1.30 17.22
C HIS A 184 -15.91 -0.02 16.39
N PRO A 185 -17.01 0.73 16.60
CA PRO A 185 -17.43 1.82 15.71
C PRO A 185 -16.36 2.88 15.44
N PHE A 186 -15.58 3.23 16.47
CA PHE A 186 -14.50 4.22 16.32
C PHE A 186 -13.33 3.69 15.48
N LEU A 187 -12.96 2.42 15.64
CA LEU A 187 -11.86 1.83 14.87
C LEU A 187 -12.28 1.63 13.42
N SER A 188 -13.53 1.23 13.17
CA SER A 188 -14.09 1.17 11.81
C SER A 188 -14.15 2.55 11.17
N TRP A 189 -14.55 3.58 11.91
CA TRP A 189 -14.58 4.97 11.44
C TRP A 189 -13.17 5.48 11.11
N LEU A 190 -12.20 5.25 11.98
CA LEU A 190 -10.80 5.62 11.73
C LEU A 190 -10.22 4.86 10.52
N GLY A 191 -10.56 3.57 10.39
CA GLY A 191 -10.21 2.75 9.23
C GLY A 191 -10.83 3.28 7.94
N ALA A 192 -12.07 3.77 7.96
CA ALA A 192 -12.71 4.39 6.82
C ALA A 192 -12.03 5.70 6.38
N LEU A 193 -11.44 6.44 7.32
CA LEU A 193 -10.64 7.64 7.03
C LEU A 193 -9.21 7.36 6.55
N SER A 194 -8.74 6.11 6.68
CA SER A 194 -7.32 5.76 6.51
C SER A 194 -6.75 6.17 5.15
N TYR A 195 -7.53 6.07 4.07
CA TYR A 195 -7.10 6.47 2.74
C TYR A 195 -6.89 7.99 2.63
N SER A 196 -7.82 8.77 3.15
CA SER A 196 -7.70 10.22 3.22
C SER A 196 -6.54 10.66 4.13
N ILE A 197 -6.37 10.02 5.29
CA ILE A 197 -5.21 10.26 6.18
C ILE A 197 -3.90 9.99 5.43
N TYR A 198 -3.80 8.84 4.79
CA TYR A 198 -2.63 8.44 4.01
C TYR A 198 -2.29 9.45 2.89
N LEU A 199 -3.28 9.96 2.15
CA LEU A 199 -3.02 10.89 1.06
C LEU A 199 -2.60 12.29 1.52
N PHE A 200 -3.16 12.76 2.64
CA PHE A 200 -3.06 14.16 3.04
C PHE A 200 -2.05 14.42 4.16
N HIS A 201 -1.64 13.42 4.95
CA HIS A 201 -0.72 13.63 6.08
C HIS A 201 0.59 14.34 5.66
N GLY A 202 1.14 14.01 4.49
CA GLY A 202 2.36 14.62 3.97
C GLY A 202 2.17 16.08 3.55
N ILE A 203 1.03 16.40 2.93
CA ILE A 203 0.67 17.77 2.51
C ILE A 203 0.50 18.65 3.76
N VAL A 204 -0.20 18.13 4.76
CA VAL A 204 -0.37 18.81 6.05
C VAL A 204 0.97 18.97 6.77
N ALA A 205 1.86 17.98 6.70
CA ALA A 205 3.23 18.11 7.24
C ALA A 205 4.00 19.26 6.59
N LEU A 206 3.97 19.37 5.26
CA LEU A 206 4.62 20.48 4.54
C LEU A 206 4.11 21.84 5.04
N MET A 207 2.79 21.98 5.17
CA MET A 207 2.18 23.22 5.62
C MET A 207 2.50 23.52 7.10
N VAL A 208 2.29 22.56 7.99
CA VAL A 208 2.50 22.76 9.44
C VAL A 208 3.96 23.02 9.75
N PHE A 209 4.89 22.26 9.18
CA PHE A 209 6.33 22.44 9.45
C PHE A 209 6.90 23.72 8.79
N SER A 210 6.23 24.28 7.78
CA SER A 210 6.58 25.60 7.25
C SER A 210 6.25 26.75 8.21
N LEU A 211 5.19 26.59 9.03
CA LEU A 211 4.71 27.61 9.97
C LEU A 211 5.25 27.40 11.39
N LEU A 212 5.41 26.14 11.79
CA LEU A 212 5.90 25.69 13.09
C LEU A 212 7.07 24.72 12.86
N PRO A 213 8.28 25.22 12.52
CA PRO A 213 9.44 24.37 12.30
C PRO A 213 9.79 23.55 13.55
N LEU A 214 10.25 22.31 13.34
CA LEU A 214 10.71 21.46 14.44
C LEU A 214 11.98 22.04 15.06
N THR A 215 11.98 22.14 16.39
CA THR A 215 13.04 22.76 17.19
C THR A 215 13.91 21.75 17.93
N GLY A 216 13.47 20.49 18.02
CA GLY A 216 14.06 19.44 18.85
C GLY A 216 13.70 19.59 20.34
N THR A 217 12.78 20.48 20.69
CA THR A 217 12.37 20.76 22.08
C THR A 217 10.98 20.23 22.37
N GLY A 218 10.53 20.32 23.64
CA GLY A 218 9.16 19.96 24.02
C GLY A 218 8.06 20.73 23.27
N ALA A 219 8.39 21.89 22.67
CA ALA A 219 7.46 22.63 21.82
C ALA A 219 7.02 21.83 20.58
N ASP A 220 7.84 20.87 20.13
CA ASP A 220 7.53 20.01 18.98
C ASP A 220 6.31 19.12 19.24
N LEU A 221 5.93 18.90 20.51
CA LEU A 221 4.68 18.24 20.85
C LEU A 221 3.46 19.03 20.34
N LEU A 222 3.48 20.36 20.45
CA LEU A 222 2.42 21.21 19.93
C LEU A 222 2.37 21.14 18.40
N THR A 223 3.53 21.15 17.76
CA THR A 223 3.64 20.97 16.30
C THR A 223 3.07 19.61 15.86
N ALA A 224 3.39 18.53 16.58
CA ALA A 224 2.88 17.19 16.30
C ALA A 224 1.36 17.09 16.49
N LEU A 225 0.83 17.70 17.57
CA LEU A 225 -0.62 17.75 17.82
C LEU A 225 -1.34 18.59 16.77
N ALA A 226 -0.77 19.71 16.33
CA ALA A 226 -1.31 20.54 15.27
C ALA A 226 -1.35 19.77 13.93
N TRP A 227 -0.25 19.10 13.59
CA TRP A 227 -0.17 18.24 12.39
C TRP A 227 -1.20 17.10 12.43
N LEU A 228 -1.30 16.38 13.55
CA LEU A 228 -2.24 15.28 13.72
C LEU A 228 -3.69 15.77 13.64
N GLY A 229 -4.02 16.83 14.38
CA GLY A 229 -5.36 17.41 14.41
C GLY A 229 -5.80 17.91 13.04
N LEU A 230 -4.91 18.59 12.31
CA LEU A 230 -5.21 19.12 10.98
C LEU A 230 -5.29 18.01 9.93
N THR A 231 -4.46 16.97 10.03
CA THR A 231 -4.55 15.79 9.17
C THR A 231 -5.89 15.09 9.35
N LEU A 232 -6.33 14.87 10.60
CA LEU A 232 -7.62 14.25 10.88
C LEU A 232 -8.78 15.14 10.43
N ALA A 233 -8.75 16.44 10.72
CA ALA A 233 -9.80 17.37 10.31
C ALA A 233 -9.96 17.41 8.77
N LEU A 234 -8.85 17.54 8.05
CA LEU A 234 -8.87 17.52 6.58
C LEU A 234 -9.31 16.16 6.03
N SER A 235 -8.89 15.06 6.65
CA SER A 235 -9.27 13.72 6.23
C SER A 235 -10.77 13.47 6.41
N VAL A 236 -11.36 13.91 7.52
CA VAL A 236 -12.81 13.85 7.75
C VAL A 236 -13.56 14.66 6.70
N PHE A 237 -13.09 15.87 6.40
CA PHE A 237 -13.70 16.72 5.38
C PHE A 237 -13.64 16.07 4.00
N VAL A 238 -12.47 15.60 3.57
CA VAL A 238 -12.31 14.93 2.26
C VAL A 238 -13.14 13.65 2.21
N TYR A 239 -13.17 12.88 3.30
CA TYR A 239 -13.93 11.64 3.33
C TYR A 239 -15.44 11.87 3.18
N GLU A 240 -16.03 12.77 3.98
CA GLU A 240 -17.48 12.99 3.97
C GLU A 240 -17.97 13.72 2.72
N TYR A 241 -17.18 14.65 2.17
CA TYR A 241 -17.62 15.52 1.07
C TYR A 241 -17.11 15.11 -0.32
N LEU A 242 -16.08 14.27 -0.40
CA LEU A 242 -15.54 13.79 -1.68
C LEU A 242 -15.54 12.26 -1.78
N GLU A 243 -14.88 11.58 -0.86
CA GLU A 243 -14.63 10.14 -0.96
C GLU A 243 -15.95 9.34 -0.91
N LYS A 244 -16.73 9.52 0.15
CA LYS A 244 -18.00 8.82 0.38
C LYS A 244 -19.05 9.13 -0.71
N PRO A 245 -19.24 10.38 -1.16
CA PRO A 245 -20.11 10.66 -2.31
C PRO A 245 -19.67 9.97 -3.61
N MET A 246 -18.37 9.95 -3.91
CA MET A 246 -17.85 9.30 -5.13
C MET A 246 -17.96 7.77 -5.08
N ILE A 247 -17.74 7.16 -3.91
CA ILE A 247 -18.00 5.73 -3.68
C ILE A 247 -19.48 5.43 -3.93
N ASN A 248 -20.38 6.23 -3.35
CA ASN A 248 -21.82 6.07 -3.53
C ASN A 248 -22.25 6.27 -4.99
N LEU A 249 -21.60 7.16 -5.73
CA LEU A 249 -21.81 7.34 -7.16
C LEU A 249 -21.44 6.06 -7.93
N GLY A 250 -20.31 5.44 -7.62
CA GLY A 250 -19.89 4.15 -8.21
C GLY A 250 -20.92 3.04 -7.98
N TYR A 251 -21.42 2.89 -6.75
CA TYR A 251 -22.47 1.92 -6.45
C TYR A 251 -23.78 2.15 -7.24
N ARG A 252 -24.12 3.40 -7.54
CA ARG A 252 -25.31 3.72 -8.35
C ARG A 252 -25.18 3.24 -9.79
N PHE A 253 -23.98 3.31 -10.39
CA PHE A 253 -23.74 2.81 -11.75
C PHE A 253 -23.82 1.29 -11.83
N LEU A 254 -23.15 0.58 -10.90
CA LEU A 254 -23.20 -0.89 -10.83
C LEU A 254 -24.62 -1.42 -10.62
N ARG A 255 -25.40 -0.77 -9.74
CA ARG A 255 -26.80 -1.18 -9.49
C ARG A 255 -27.70 -0.96 -10.71
N ARG A 256 -27.41 0.03 -11.56
CA ARG A 256 -28.16 0.27 -12.80
C ARG A 256 -27.88 -0.81 -13.84
N GLU A 257 -26.63 -1.25 -13.96
CA GLU A 257 -26.20 -2.28 -14.90
C GLU A 257 -26.82 -3.65 -14.56
N ASN A 258 -26.75 -4.09 -13.29
CA ASN A 258 -27.40 -5.33 -12.85
C ASN A 258 -28.92 -5.33 -13.06
N ASN A 259 -29.57 -4.18 -12.90
CA ASN A 259 -31.01 -4.02 -13.16
C ASN A 259 -31.34 -3.94 -14.66
N ALA A 260 -30.38 -3.63 -15.51
CA ALA A 260 -30.54 -3.62 -16.97
C ALA A 260 -30.29 -5.02 -17.55
N GLU A 261 -29.26 -5.74 -17.10
CA GLU A 261 -29.01 -7.14 -17.47
C GLU A 261 -30.18 -8.06 -17.07
N SER A 262 -30.73 -7.89 -15.86
CA SER A 262 -31.90 -8.67 -15.41
C SER A 262 -33.19 -8.41 -16.20
N LYS A 263 -33.28 -7.28 -16.90
CA LYS A 263 -34.41 -6.94 -17.78
C LYS A 263 -34.25 -7.47 -19.22
N ILE A 264 -33.02 -7.74 -19.65
CA ILE A 264 -32.71 -8.25 -21.00
C ILE A 264 -32.74 -9.79 -21.01
N SER A 265 -32.56 -10.44 -19.86
CA SER A 265 -32.59 -11.90 -19.71
C SER A 265 -33.99 -12.51 -19.52
N VAL A 266 -35.05 -11.92 -20.11
CA VAL A 266 -36.43 -12.43 -20.07
C VAL A 266 -36.91 -12.76 -21.48
#